data_AF-A0A445MIK7-F1
#
_entry.id   AF-A0A445MIK7-F1
#
_cell.length_a   1.000
_cell.length_b   1.000
_cell.length_c   1.000
_cell.angle_alpha   90.00
_cell.angle_beta   90.00
_cell.angle_gamma   90.00
#
_symmetry.space_group_name_H-M   'P 1'
#
loop_
_entity.id
_entity.type
_entity.pdbx_description
1 polymer ?
#
loop_
_entity_poly.entity_id
_entity_poly.type
_entity_poly.pdbx_seq_one_letter_code
_entity_poly.pdbx_strand_id
1 'polypeptide(L)'
;MAGERSPRSAHLFFEMGPLSRRRSRSPPADQSPGVGDAGYSRMVHCNDPASPQVSELNYPDNSISTTKYTVANFVPKSLFEQFRRVANFFFLIVAFISFSPLAPYRAVSILLPLVVVVGATMAKEAVEDWQRKKQVLQSIFIDHDQEMYCEDSDKPARARTSNLNEELGQVDTILSDKTGTLTCNTMEFVKCSIAGIAYGSSSCEMEKAASGIIQYEPFERHDSPSAFERHKSEGTSKKSTKGFSFRDDQLMNGQWVGEPNSEVIHKFFHVLAICHTAIPVVSKSDEILYEAESPDESAFVTAARELGFEFYRRTQTSVSLLEFDPKIGRKVDRC
;
A
#
# COMPACT_ATOMS: atom_id res chain seq x y z
N MET A 1 -15.68 -48.41 -19.88
CA MET A 1 -15.26 -47.39 -20.86
C MET A 1 -14.93 -46.13 -20.08
N ALA A 2 -13.68 -46.04 -19.63
CA ALA A 2 -13.15 -44.90 -18.91
C ALA A 2 -12.60 -43.89 -19.93
N GLY A 3 -12.90 -42.61 -19.72
CA GLY A 3 -12.39 -41.50 -20.51
C GLY A 3 -12.05 -40.35 -19.59
N GLU A 4 -10.87 -40.43 -18.96
CA GLU A 4 -10.21 -39.31 -18.29
C GLU A 4 -9.91 -38.22 -19.32
N ARG A 5 -10.32 -36.97 -19.04
CA ARG A 5 -9.81 -35.79 -19.76
C ARG A 5 -8.92 -34.98 -18.83
N SER A 6 -7.63 -35.06 -19.14
CA SER A 6 -6.52 -34.24 -18.67
C SER A 6 -6.81 -32.73 -18.81
N PRO A 7 -6.41 -31.90 -17.82
CA PRO A 7 -6.35 -30.45 -17.99
C PRO A 7 -5.10 -30.07 -18.78
N ARG A 8 -5.29 -29.36 -19.90
CA ARG A 8 -4.22 -28.78 -20.71
C ARG A 8 -3.58 -27.61 -19.98
N SER A 9 -2.37 -27.81 -19.47
CA SER A 9 -1.51 -26.74 -18.96
C SER A 9 -0.98 -25.89 -20.12
N ALA A 10 -1.31 -24.60 -20.12
CA ALA A 10 -0.76 -23.64 -21.06
C ALA A 10 0.64 -23.22 -20.56
N HIS A 11 1.69 -23.79 -21.15
CA HIS A 11 3.07 -23.36 -20.94
C HIS A 11 3.29 -22.02 -21.66
N LEU A 12 3.28 -20.92 -20.90
CA LEU A 12 3.87 -19.64 -21.32
C LEU A 12 5.40 -19.78 -21.28
N PHE A 13 6.01 -19.96 -22.44
CA PHE A 13 7.46 -19.87 -22.62
C PHE A 13 7.88 -18.40 -22.46
N PHE A 14 8.48 -18.06 -21.32
CA PHE A 14 9.31 -16.86 -21.20
C PHE A 14 10.75 -17.23 -21.56
N GLU A 15 11.20 -16.78 -22.73
CA GLU A 15 12.59 -16.91 -23.16
C GLU A 15 13.45 -15.91 -22.37
N MET A 16 13.97 -16.37 -21.23
CA MET A 16 15.01 -15.64 -20.47
C MET A 16 16.32 -15.70 -21.26
N GLY A 17 16.81 -14.53 -21.69
CA GLY A 17 18.12 -14.38 -22.33
C GLY A 17 19.26 -14.97 -21.48
N PRO A 18 20.41 -15.29 -22.10
CA PRO A 18 21.41 -16.14 -21.48
C PRO A 18 22.00 -15.49 -20.22
N LEU A 19 21.69 -16.08 -19.07
CA LEU A 19 22.44 -15.91 -17.84
C LEU A 19 23.93 -16.17 -18.14
N SER A 20 24.78 -15.19 -17.81
CA SER A 20 26.23 -15.30 -17.90
C SER A 20 26.69 -16.50 -17.08
N ARG A 21 26.90 -17.61 -17.78
CA ARG A 21 27.22 -18.92 -17.23
C ARG A 21 28.68 -18.92 -16.80
N ARG A 22 28.98 -18.35 -15.63
CA ARG A 22 30.28 -18.56 -15.00
C ARG A 22 30.30 -20.00 -14.49
N ARG A 23 31.11 -20.82 -15.15
CA ARG A 23 31.27 -22.26 -14.98
C ARG A 23 31.69 -22.58 -13.54
N SER A 24 30.75 -22.86 -12.64
CA SER A 24 31.04 -23.58 -11.40
C SER A 24 31.24 -25.05 -11.73
N ARG A 25 32.28 -25.66 -11.15
CA ARG A 25 32.57 -27.09 -11.29
C ARG A 25 31.36 -27.88 -10.77
N SER A 26 30.86 -28.83 -11.57
CA SER A 26 29.90 -29.84 -11.11
C SER A 26 30.55 -30.71 -10.03
N PRO A 27 29.89 -30.98 -8.89
CA PRO A 27 30.38 -31.95 -7.93
C PRO A 27 30.24 -33.38 -8.49
N PRO A 28 31.07 -34.34 -8.00
CA PRO A 28 30.98 -35.75 -8.40
C PRO A 28 29.65 -36.37 -7.95
N ALA A 29 29.17 -37.35 -8.73
CA ALA A 29 27.80 -37.86 -8.75
C ALA A 29 27.33 -38.70 -7.54
N ASP A 30 27.92 -38.55 -6.36
CA ASP A 30 27.69 -39.47 -5.22
C ASP A 30 27.43 -38.76 -3.88
N GLN A 31 26.97 -37.51 -3.91
CA GLN A 31 26.51 -36.78 -2.71
C GLN A 31 25.06 -36.34 -2.90
N SER A 32 24.20 -36.70 -1.96
CA SER A 32 22.86 -36.13 -1.83
C SER A 32 23.00 -34.60 -1.82
N PRO A 33 22.18 -33.86 -2.61
CA PRO A 33 22.34 -32.42 -2.75
C PRO A 33 22.29 -31.76 -1.36
N GLY A 34 23.39 -31.13 -0.97
CA GLY A 34 23.51 -30.45 0.31
C GLY A 34 22.53 -29.28 0.38
N VAL A 35 22.02 -28.99 1.58
CA VAL A 35 21.25 -27.76 1.81
C VAL A 35 22.12 -26.57 1.40
N GLY A 36 21.67 -25.78 0.42
CA GLY A 36 22.40 -24.63 -0.12
C GLY A 36 22.99 -24.82 -1.53
N ASP A 37 22.86 -26.00 -2.14
CA ASP A 37 23.37 -26.22 -3.49
C ASP A 37 22.55 -25.47 -4.56
N ALA A 38 23.25 -24.96 -5.58
CA ALA A 38 22.68 -24.12 -6.62
C ALA A 38 21.55 -24.85 -7.38
N GLY A 39 20.31 -24.42 -7.17
CA GLY A 39 19.12 -24.93 -7.87
C GLY A 39 18.17 -25.79 -7.03
N TYR A 40 18.49 -26.10 -5.75
CA TYR A 40 17.66 -26.98 -4.92
C TYR A 40 17.10 -26.32 -3.64
N SER A 41 17.85 -25.42 -2.99
CA SER A 41 17.42 -24.74 -1.77
C SER A 41 18.12 -23.40 -1.60
N ARG A 42 17.41 -22.39 -1.07
CA ARG A 42 17.98 -21.09 -0.73
C ARG A 42 18.37 -21.09 0.75
N MET A 43 19.63 -20.81 1.06
CA MET A 43 20.11 -20.66 2.43
C MET A 43 20.02 -19.20 2.85
N VAL A 44 19.37 -18.92 3.98
CA VAL A 44 19.26 -17.56 4.54
C VAL A 44 19.75 -17.61 5.98
N HIS A 45 20.77 -16.83 6.31
CA HIS A 45 21.29 -16.71 7.67
C HIS A 45 20.52 -15.61 8.40
N CYS A 46 19.90 -15.94 9.54
CA CYS A 46 19.15 -14.97 10.34
C CYS A 46 20.10 -14.12 11.19
N ASN A 47 19.91 -12.79 11.14
CA ASN A 47 20.60 -11.82 12.00
C ASN A 47 22.15 -11.81 11.85
N ASP A 48 22.68 -12.29 10.73
CA ASP A 48 24.12 -12.24 10.42
C ASP A 48 24.38 -11.77 8.97
N PRO A 49 24.20 -10.46 8.70
CA PRO A 49 24.41 -9.89 7.37
C PRO A 49 25.89 -9.77 6.99
N ALA A 50 26.81 -9.87 7.95
CA ALA A 50 28.25 -9.71 7.74
C ALA A 50 28.98 -11.04 7.55
N SER A 51 28.28 -12.18 7.70
CA SER A 51 28.88 -13.48 7.47
C SER A 51 29.46 -13.58 6.05
N PRO A 52 30.71 -14.04 5.91
CA PRO A 52 31.33 -14.21 4.59
C PRO A 52 30.55 -15.19 3.71
N GLN A 53 29.80 -16.10 4.34
CA GLN A 53 28.91 -17.07 3.67
C GLN A 53 27.73 -16.38 2.96
N VAL A 54 27.18 -15.28 3.50
CA VAL A 54 26.11 -14.52 2.82
C VAL A 54 26.63 -13.80 1.58
N SER A 55 27.87 -13.31 1.61
CA SER A 55 28.52 -12.70 0.43
C SER A 55 28.80 -13.73 -0.68
N GLU A 56 29.06 -14.99 -0.32
CA GLU A 56 29.25 -16.09 -1.28
C GLU A 56 27.94 -16.48 -2.00
N LEU A 57 26.79 -16.28 -1.37
CA LEU A 57 25.48 -16.62 -1.94
C LEU A 57 25.01 -15.65 -3.04
N ASN A 58 25.58 -14.43 -3.11
CA ASN A 58 25.38 -13.43 -4.16
C ASN A 58 23.93 -13.30 -4.65
N TYR A 59 23.01 -13.04 -3.73
CA TYR A 59 21.61 -12.82 -4.07
C TYR A 59 21.40 -11.47 -4.79
N PRO A 60 20.48 -11.39 -5.76
CA PRO A 60 20.14 -10.13 -6.40
C PRO A 60 19.61 -9.11 -5.38
N ASP A 61 20.02 -7.86 -5.53
CA ASP A 61 19.41 -6.74 -4.81
C ASP A 61 17.99 -6.49 -5.30
N ASN A 62 17.17 -5.87 -4.44
CA ASN A 62 15.79 -5.49 -4.77
C ASN A 62 15.70 -4.23 -5.65
N SER A 63 16.72 -3.96 -6.47
CA SER A 63 16.77 -2.80 -7.36
C SER A 63 16.29 -3.19 -8.75
N ILE A 64 15.27 -2.48 -9.24
CA ILE A 64 14.67 -2.70 -10.56
C ILE A 64 15.08 -1.53 -11.44
N SER A 65 15.78 -1.81 -12.55
CA SER A 65 16.17 -0.80 -13.54
C SER A 65 15.46 -1.08 -14.87
N THR A 66 14.68 -0.12 -15.35
CA THR A 66 13.92 -0.22 -16.61
C THR A 66 14.67 0.39 -17.81
N THR A 67 15.78 1.11 -17.59
CA THR A 67 16.57 1.77 -18.64
C THR A 67 17.70 0.88 -19.17
N LYS A 68 17.79 0.70 -20.50
CA LYS A 68 18.86 -0.10 -21.16
C LYS A 68 20.19 0.66 -21.23
N TYR A 69 20.14 1.98 -21.38
CA TYR A 69 21.32 2.83 -21.50
C TYR A 69 21.27 4.03 -20.55
N THR A 70 22.42 4.32 -19.93
CA THR A 70 22.70 5.63 -19.34
C THR A 70 23.24 6.58 -20.42
N VAL A 71 23.07 7.90 -20.25
CA VAL A 71 23.50 8.91 -21.25
C VAL A 71 24.97 8.74 -21.66
N ALA A 72 25.85 8.41 -20.71
CA ALA A 72 27.26 8.15 -20.95
C ALA A 72 27.54 6.81 -21.67
N ASN A 73 26.69 5.80 -21.46
CA ASN A 73 26.86 4.46 -22.03
C ASN A 73 26.12 4.28 -23.37
N PHE A 74 25.29 5.24 -23.79
CA PHE A 74 24.49 5.15 -25.00
C PHE A 74 25.36 5.02 -26.25
N VAL A 75 26.28 5.97 -26.48
CA VAL A 75 27.13 5.99 -27.68
C VAL A 75 28.03 4.75 -27.78
N PRO A 76 28.83 4.37 -26.76
CA PRO A 76 29.72 3.22 -26.87
C PRO A 76 28.96 1.89 -26.98
N LYS A 77 27.85 1.70 -26.25
CA LYS A 77 27.08 0.44 -26.31
C LYS A 77 26.23 0.34 -27.57
N SER A 78 25.60 1.41 -28.03
CA SER A 78 24.81 1.42 -29.27
C SER A 78 25.71 1.18 -30.49
N LEU A 79 26.88 1.84 -30.57
CA LEU A 79 27.86 1.57 -31.63
C LEU A 79 28.34 0.11 -31.60
N PHE A 80 28.63 -0.43 -30.41
CA PHE A 80 29.03 -1.82 -30.27
C PHE A 80 27.93 -2.79 -30.76
N GLU A 81 26.66 -2.54 -30.42
CA GLU A 81 25.54 -3.35 -30.92
C GLU A 81 25.36 -3.25 -32.43
N GLN A 82 25.63 -2.07 -33.02
CA GLN A 82 25.52 -1.87 -34.47
C GLN A 82 26.64 -2.58 -35.24
N PHE A 83 27.88 -2.58 -34.75
CA PHE A 83 28.99 -3.29 -35.38
C PHE A 83 29.01 -4.80 -35.07
N ARG A 84 28.21 -5.27 -34.11
CA ARG A 84 27.95 -6.71 -33.93
C ARG A 84 27.12 -7.31 -35.07
N ARG A 85 26.45 -6.49 -35.89
CA ARG A 85 25.73 -6.95 -37.08
C ARG A 85 26.72 -7.27 -38.20
N VAL A 86 26.63 -8.48 -38.75
CA VAL A 86 27.55 -8.99 -39.78
C VAL A 86 27.69 -8.04 -40.97
N ALA A 87 26.59 -7.42 -41.43
CA ALA A 87 26.62 -6.46 -42.53
C ALA A 87 27.43 -5.19 -42.20
N ASN A 88 27.21 -4.58 -41.04
CA ASN A 88 27.91 -3.36 -40.63
C ASN A 88 29.40 -3.63 -40.38
N PHE A 89 29.72 -4.80 -39.83
CA PHE A 89 31.11 -5.26 -39.65
C PHE A 89 31.81 -5.48 -40.99
N PHE A 90 31.12 -6.10 -41.96
CA PHE A 90 31.64 -6.27 -43.32
C PHE A 90 31.95 -4.92 -43.97
N PHE A 91 31.01 -3.98 -43.95
CA PHE A 91 31.23 -2.64 -44.51
C PHE A 91 32.32 -1.86 -43.78
N LEU A 92 32.51 -2.08 -42.47
CA LEU A 92 33.61 -1.51 -41.71
C LEU A 92 34.98 -2.03 -42.21
N ILE A 93 35.12 -3.34 -42.44
CA ILE A 93 36.34 -3.93 -42.99
C ILE A 93 36.61 -3.40 -44.40
N VAL A 94 35.58 -3.36 -45.26
CA VAL A 94 35.70 -2.83 -46.62
C VAL A 94 36.09 -1.34 -46.60
N ALA A 95 35.57 -0.55 -45.65
CA ALA A 95 35.96 0.84 -45.47
C ALA A 95 37.45 0.99 -45.09
N PHE A 96 37.97 0.13 -44.21
CA PHE A 96 39.41 0.13 -43.86
C PHE A 96 40.29 -0.26 -45.06
N ILE A 97 39.90 -1.27 -45.83
CA ILE A 97 40.64 -1.70 -47.04
C ILE A 97 40.64 -0.60 -48.11
N SER A 98 39.60 0.23 -48.16
CA SER A 98 39.44 1.31 -49.14
C SER A 98 40.37 2.51 -48.93
N PHE A 99 41.10 2.58 -47.80
CA PHE A 99 42.18 3.54 -47.59
C PHE A 99 43.50 3.12 -48.24
N SER A 100 43.60 1.87 -48.70
CA SER A 100 44.76 1.39 -49.44
C SER A 100 44.79 1.99 -50.85
N PRO A 101 45.95 2.39 -51.39
CA PRO A 101 46.08 2.90 -52.76
C PRO A 101 45.74 1.87 -53.85
N LEU A 102 45.48 0.62 -53.48
CA LEU A 102 45.10 -0.48 -54.37
C LEU A 102 43.57 -0.59 -54.60
N ALA A 103 42.76 0.20 -53.88
CA ALA A 103 41.31 0.10 -53.98
C ALA A 103 40.76 0.80 -55.24
N PRO A 104 39.85 0.16 -56.01
CA PRO A 104 39.27 0.74 -57.23
C PRO A 104 38.26 1.86 -56.95
N TYR A 105 37.79 2.01 -55.71
CA TYR A 105 36.81 3.02 -55.29
C TYR A 105 37.38 3.90 -54.18
N ARG A 106 36.95 5.17 -54.13
CA ARG A 106 37.37 6.11 -53.07
C ARG A 106 36.74 5.72 -51.73
N ALA A 107 37.51 5.83 -50.65
CA ALA A 107 37.05 5.56 -49.28
C ALA A 107 35.75 6.29 -48.92
N VAL A 108 35.56 7.51 -49.44
CA VAL A 108 34.35 8.32 -49.21
C VAL A 108 33.07 7.61 -49.70
N SER A 109 33.12 6.91 -50.83
CA SER A 109 31.94 6.25 -51.41
C SER A 109 31.42 5.06 -50.59
N ILE A 110 32.27 4.48 -49.74
CA ILE A 110 31.93 3.34 -48.87
C ILE A 110 31.65 3.81 -47.44
N LEU A 111 32.41 4.81 -46.97
CA LEU A 111 32.21 5.40 -45.65
C LEU A 111 30.89 6.17 -45.55
N LEU A 112 30.50 6.90 -46.61
CA LEU A 112 29.30 7.73 -46.59
C LEU A 112 28.01 6.90 -46.37
N PRO A 113 27.71 5.83 -47.14
CA PRO A 113 26.54 4.99 -46.88
C PRO A 113 26.57 4.31 -45.51
N LEU A 114 27.74 3.86 -45.06
CA LEU A 114 27.91 3.22 -43.75
C LEU A 114 27.56 4.19 -42.61
N VAL A 115 28.10 5.40 -42.64
CA VAL A 115 27.84 6.44 -41.63
C VAL A 115 26.37 6.85 -41.63
N VAL A 116 25.75 7.00 -42.80
CA VAL A 116 24.32 7.36 -42.91
C VAL A 116 23.44 6.27 -42.33
N VAL A 117 23.68 4.99 -42.66
CA VAL A 117 22.84 3.88 -42.18
C VAL A 117 23.02 3.68 -40.66
N VAL A 118 24.27 3.63 -40.19
CA VAL A 118 24.60 3.53 -38.75
C VAL A 118 23.99 4.72 -38.00
N GLY A 119 24.21 5.93 -38.49
CA GLY A 119 23.67 7.17 -37.91
C GLY A 119 22.13 7.16 -37.84
N ALA A 120 21.44 6.76 -38.90
CA ALA A 120 19.98 6.65 -38.91
C ALA A 120 19.48 5.59 -37.91
N THR A 121 20.18 4.45 -37.79
CA THR A 121 19.82 3.43 -36.79
C THR A 121 20.10 3.88 -35.36
N MET A 122 21.20 4.61 -35.10
CA MET A 122 21.47 5.22 -33.80
C MET A 122 20.43 6.27 -33.44
N ALA A 123 20.02 7.10 -34.40
CA ALA A 123 19.01 8.14 -34.19
C ALA A 123 17.64 7.53 -33.86
N LYS A 124 17.24 6.46 -34.56
CA LYS A 124 16.01 5.72 -34.23
C LYS A 124 16.06 5.16 -32.80
N GLU A 125 17.15 4.50 -32.43
CA GLU A 125 17.35 3.95 -31.09
C GLU A 125 17.36 5.05 -30.01
N ALA A 126 17.94 6.22 -30.30
CA ALA A 126 17.93 7.38 -29.41
C ALA A 126 16.52 7.93 -29.19
N VAL A 127 15.68 7.99 -30.24
CA VAL A 127 14.29 8.45 -30.13
C VAL A 127 13.46 7.49 -29.29
N GLU A 128 13.60 6.17 -29.51
CA GLU A 128 12.92 5.14 -28.72
C GLU A 128 13.32 5.19 -27.23
N ASP A 129 14.62 5.39 -26.93
CA ASP A 129 15.11 5.52 -25.56
C ASP A 129 14.69 6.87 -24.92
N TRP A 130 14.59 7.94 -25.71
CA TRP A 130 14.05 9.24 -25.27
C TRP A 130 12.57 9.16 -24.90
N GLN A 131 11.76 8.43 -25.68
CA GLN A 131 10.35 8.19 -25.35
C GLN A 131 10.21 7.46 -23.99
N ARG A 132 11.06 6.47 -23.71
CA ARG A 132 11.10 5.81 -22.39
C ARG A 132 11.53 6.78 -21.27
N LYS A 133 12.49 7.67 -21.53
CA LYS A 133 12.89 8.70 -20.56
C LYS A 133 11.78 9.71 -20.28
N LYS A 134 10.99 10.10 -21.29
CA LYS A 134 9.82 10.97 -21.10
C LYS A 134 8.81 10.34 -20.15
N GLN A 135 8.51 9.05 -20.34
CA GLN A 135 7.62 8.31 -19.44
C GLN A 135 8.15 8.30 -18.00
N VAL A 136 9.45 8.09 -17.81
CA VAL A 136 10.09 8.16 -16.48
C VAL A 136 9.99 9.54 -15.86
N LEU A 137 10.20 10.60 -16.67
CA LEU A 137 10.07 11.97 -16.19
C LEU A 137 8.63 12.28 -15.74
N GLN A 138 7.62 11.81 -16.47
CA GLN A 138 6.20 11.95 -16.08
C GLN A 138 5.90 11.25 -14.75
N SER A 139 6.46 10.06 -14.49
CA SER A 139 6.29 9.42 -13.18
C SER A 139 6.92 10.23 -12.05
N ILE A 140 8.07 10.89 -12.29
CA ILE A 140 8.70 11.75 -11.29
C ILE A 140 7.81 12.96 -10.97
N PHE A 141 7.07 13.50 -11.94
CA PHE A 141 6.10 14.56 -11.69
C PHE A 141 4.94 14.09 -10.79
N ILE A 142 4.41 12.88 -11.02
CA ILE A 142 3.38 12.27 -10.16
C ILE A 142 3.92 12.07 -8.73
N ASP A 143 5.17 11.63 -8.60
CA ASP A 143 5.80 11.38 -7.30
C ASP A 143 6.02 12.65 -6.47
N HIS A 144 6.17 13.80 -7.13
CA HIS A 144 6.41 15.11 -6.50
C HIS A 144 5.15 15.98 -6.39
N ASP A 145 3.97 15.44 -6.68
CA ASP A 145 2.72 16.17 -6.53
C ASP A 145 2.32 16.30 -5.06
N GLN A 146 2.04 17.52 -4.63
CA GLN A 146 1.59 17.81 -3.26
C GLN A 146 0.12 17.46 -3.04
N GLU A 147 -0.71 17.51 -4.10
CA GLU A 147 -2.14 17.19 -3.96
C GLU A 147 -2.39 15.69 -3.79
N MET A 148 -1.48 14.86 -4.30
CA MET A 148 -1.51 13.40 -4.10
C MET A 148 -0.69 12.95 -2.89
N TYR A 149 -0.34 13.87 -1.98
CA TYR A 149 0.37 13.57 -0.74
C TYR A 149 -0.60 13.20 0.38
N CYS A 150 -0.39 12.05 1.03
CA CYS A 150 -1.14 11.68 2.22
C CYS A 150 -0.42 12.18 3.48
N GLU A 151 -0.93 13.25 4.07
CA GLU A 151 -0.38 13.86 5.30
C GLU A 151 -0.44 12.90 6.49
N ASP A 152 -1.55 12.19 6.69
CA ASP A 152 -1.76 11.29 7.84
C ASP A 152 -0.74 10.14 7.90
N SER A 153 -0.30 9.67 6.73
CA SER A 153 0.65 8.55 6.62
C SER A 153 2.06 8.97 6.24
N ASP A 154 2.32 10.27 6.03
CA ASP A 154 3.58 10.83 5.54
C ASP A 154 4.07 10.12 4.26
N LYS A 155 3.15 9.93 3.29
CA LYS A 155 3.41 9.13 2.09
C LYS A 155 3.03 9.90 0.81
N PRO A 156 3.99 10.16 -0.09
CA PRO A 156 3.68 10.67 -1.42
C PRO A 156 3.13 9.57 -2.34
N ALA A 157 2.46 9.99 -3.41
CA ALA A 157 2.17 9.11 -4.53
C ALA A 157 3.47 8.53 -5.11
N ARG A 158 3.42 7.30 -5.60
CA ARG A 158 4.59 6.65 -6.20
C ARG A 158 4.24 5.82 -7.43
N ALA A 159 4.60 6.33 -8.61
CA ALA A 159 4.46 5.66 -9.88
C ALA A 159 5.63 4.67 -10.10
N ARG A 160 5.40 3.38 -9.82
CA ARG A 160 6.42 2.33 -9.99
C ARG A 160 6.65 1.92 -11.45
N THR A 161 5.64 2.09 -12.30
CA THR A 161 5.68 1.66 -13.70
C THR A 161 5.41 2.86 -14.60
N SER A 162 6.47 3.47 -15.12
CA SER A 162 6.39 4.67 -15.97
C SER A 162 5.65 4.45 -17.30
N ASN A 163 5.61 3.21 -17.80
CA ASN A 163 5.06 2.91 -19.13
C ASN A 163 3.52 3.03 -19.19
N LEU A 164 2.84 3.13 -18.05
CA LEU A 164 1.37 3.17 -17.96
C LEU A 164 0.82 4.60 -17.79
N ASN A 165 1.68 5.61 -17.72
CA ASN A 165 1.25 6.98 -17.40
C ASN A 165 0.26 7.56 -18.43
N GLU A 166 0.34 7.15 -19.70
CA GLU A 166 -0.58 7.60 -20.76
C GLU A 166 -1.92 6.85 -20.74
N GLU A 167 -1.97 5.65 -20.15
CA GLU A 167 -3.20 4.85 -20.01
C GLU A 167 -4.10 5.38 -18.90
N LEU A 168 -3.54 6.06 -17.88
CA LEU A 168 -4.29 6.66 -16.78
C LEU A 168 -5.38 7.64 -17.26
N GLY A 169 -5.16 8.33 -18.39
CA GLY A 169 -6.14 9.25 -18.99
C GLY A 169 -7.25 8.56 -19.79
N GLN A 170 -7.21 7.23 -19.94
CA GLN A 170 -8.14 6.44 -20.74
C GLN A 170 -8.92 5.43 -19.90
N VAL A 171 -8.84 5.54 -18.57
CA VAL A 171 -9.53 4.62 -17.65
C VAL A 171 -11.04 4.84 -17.73
N ASP A 172 -11.77 3.80 -18.15
CA ASP A 172 -13.24 3.78 -18.20
C ASP A 172 -13.85 3.05 -17.00
N THR A 173 -13.24 1.94 -16.56
CA THR A 173 -13.74 1.10 -15.47
C THR A 173 -12.73 1.02 -14.33
N ILE A 174 -13.18 1.28 -13.11
CA ILE A 174 -12.37 1.14 -11.89
C ILE A 174 -12.83 -0.10 -11.12
N LEU A 175 -11.91 -1.03 -10.90
CA LEU A 175 -12.12 -2.20 -10.04
C LEU A 175 -11.46 -1.91 -8.68
N SER A 176 -12.27 -1.50 -7.70
CA SER A 176 -11.79 -1.20 -6.35
C SER A 176 -11.97 -2.39 -5.42
N ASP A 177 -10.96 -2.64 -4.57
CA ASP A 177 -11.13 -3.52 -3.42
C ASP A 177 -11.88 -2.79 -2.30
N LYS A 178 -12.56 -3.52 -1.42
CA LYS A 178 -13.28 -2.94 -0.29
C LYS A 178 -12.33 -2.58 0.84
N THR A 179 -11.58 -3.57 1.33
CA THR A 179 -10.85 -3.47 2.59
C THR A 179 -9.52 -2.78 2.39
N GLY A 180 -9.24 -1.72 3.16
CA GLY A 180 -7.98 -0.96 3.06
C GLY A 180 -7.88 -0.04 1.83
N THR A 181 -8.85 -0.10 0.92
CA THR A 181 -8.99 0.86 -0.20
C THR A 181 -10.21 1.76 0.02
N LEU A 182 -11.41 1.19 0.14
CA LEU A 182 -12.62 1.98 0.41
C LEU A 182 -12.88 2.18 1.91
N THR A 183 -12.34 1.31 2.76
CA THR A 183 -12.54 1.37 4.21
C THR A 183 -11.23 1.50 4.97
N CYS A 184 -11.21 2.33 6.02
CA CYS A 184 -10.05 2.55 6.90
C CYS A 184 -9.80 1.40 7.89
N ASN A 185 -10.41 0.23 7.67
CA ASN A 185 -10.37 -0.94 8.56
C ASN A 185 -10.58 -0.61 10.05
N THR A 186 -11.37 0.44 10.33
CA THR A 186 -11.68 0.94 11.66
C THR A 186 -13.20 0.93 11.78
N MET A 187 -13.71 0.34 12.85
CA MET A 187 -15.14 0.29 13.15
C MET A 187 -15.44 1.23 14.31
N GLU A 188 -16.55 1.95 14.20
CA GLU A 188 -17.01 2.88 15.22
C GLU A 188 -18.44 2.53 15.62
N PHE A 189 -18.77 2.68 16.89
CA PHE A 189 -20.14 2.56 17.36
C PHE A 189 -20.87 3.87 17.05
N VAL A 190 -21.87 3.82 16.16
CA VAL A 190 -22.53 5.05 15.64
C VAL A 190 -23.96 5.21 16.14
N LYS A 191 -24.76 4.14 16.10
CA LYS A 191 -26.18 4.12 16.52
C LYS A 191 -26.52 2.78 17.15
N CYS A 192 -27.52 2.77 18.01
CA CYS A 192 -28.09 1.54 18.55
C CYS A 192 -29.61 1.67 18.75
N SER A 193 -30.30 0.54 18.93
CA SER A 193 -31.72 0.51 19.26
C SER A 193 -31.91 -0.29 20.54
N ILE A 194 -32.51 0.33 21.56
CA ILE A 194 -32.74 -0.26 22.87
C ILE A 194 -34.21 -0.08 23.23
N ALA A 195 -34.88 -1.18 23.57
CA ALA A 195 -36.32 -1.18 23.89
C ALA A 195 -37.20 -0.54 22.79
N GLY A 196 -36.80 -0.65 21.52
CA GLY A 196 -37.52 -0.08 20.37
C GLY A 196 -37.25 1.40 20.10
N ILE A 197 -36.40 2.05 20.91
CA ILE A 197 -35.99 3.45 20.73
C ILE A 197 -34.60 3.45 20.09
N ALA A 198 -34.43 4.20 19.00
CA ALA A 198 -33.14 4.38 18.35
C ALA A 198 -32.38 5.55 18.98
N TYR A 199 -31.11 5.32 19.30
CA TYR A 199 -30.19 6.28 19.92
C TYR A 199 -28.97 6.50 19.03
N GLY A 200 -28.38 7.70 19.12
CA GLY A 200 -27.20 8.15 18.38
C GLY A 200 -27.50 9.25 17.35
N SER A 201 -26.66 10.29 17.32
CA SER A 201 -26.79 11.43 16.42
C SER A 201 -26.59 11.07 14.93
N SER A 202 -27.41 11.67 14.05
CA SER A 202 -27.51 11.42 12.60
C SER A 202 -26.40 12.02 11.73
N SER A 203 -25.20 12.30 12.26
CA SER A 203 -24.17 13.01 11.50
C SER A 203 -23.29 12.11 10.62
N CYS A 204 -23.82 11.03 10.05
CA CYS A 204 -23.08 10.26 9.06
C CYS A 204 -23.16 10.98 7.70
N GLU A 205 -22.03 11.20 7.03
CA GLU A 205 -21.98 11.79 5.69
C GLU A 205 -22.89 11.06 4.69
N MET A 206 -23.11 9.76 4.91
CA MET A 206 -23.98 8.90 4.11
C MET A 206 -25.47 9.28 4.19
N GLU A 207 -25.97 9.76 5.35
CA GLU A 207 -27.33 10.27 5.47
C GLU A 207 -27.47 11.66 4.81
N LYS A 208 -26.42 12.49 4.87
CA LYS A 208 -26.37 13.79 4.18
C LYS A 208 -26.33 13.63 2.65
N ALA A 209 -25.55 12.67 2.16
CA ALA A 209 -25.46 12.31 0.75
C ALA A 209 -26.77 11.69 0.23
N ALA A 210 -27.42 10.82 1.01
CA ALA A 210 -28.71 10.21 0.65
C ALA A 210 -29.88 11.22 0.69
N SER A 211 -29.79 12.26 1.52
CA SER A 211 -30.78 13.33 1.61
C SER A 211 -30.70 14.36 0.46
N GLY A 212 -29.78 14.18 -0.50
CA GLY A 212 -29.66 15.02 -1.68
C GLY A 212 -29.14 16.44 -1.42
N ILE A 213 -28.70 16.76 -0.19
CA ILE A 213 -28.10 18.06 0.16
C ILE A 213 -26.59 18.00 -0.08
N ILE A 214 -26.20 17.65 -1.30
CA ILE A 214 -24.91 18.06 -1.85
C ILE A 214 -25.24 19.03 -2.98
N GLN A 215 -25.60 20.27 -2.62
CA GLN A 215 -25.28 21.39 -3.50
C GLN A 215 -23.76 21.50 -3.43
N TYR A 216 -23.11 21.15 -4.53
CA TYR A 216 -21.70 21.44 -4.75
C TYR A 216 -21.58 22.96 -4.94
N GLU A 217 -21.61 23.71 -3.84
CA GLU A 217 -21.28 25.13 -3.85
C GLU A 217 -19.74 25.25 -3.97
N PRO A 218 -19.22 25.93 -5.00
CA PRO A 218 -17.78 26.08 -5.18
C PRO A 218 -17.13 26.76 -3.99
N PHE A 219 -15.98 26.24 -3.58
CA PHE A 219 -15.14 26.79 -2.51
C PHE A 219 -14.51 28.13 -2.95
N GLU A 220 -15.26 29.22 -2.81
CA GLU A 220 -14.70 30.58 -2.86
C GLU A 220 -13.96 30.84 -1.54
N ARG A 221 -12.63 30.94 -1.65
CA ARG A 221 -11.71 31.20 -0.55
C ARG A 221 -11.84 32.67 -0.13
N HIS A 222 -12.78 32.98 0.76
CA HIS A 222 -12.88 34.30 1.37
C HIS A 222 -12.23 34.32 2.76
N ASP A 223 -11.01 34.88 2.80
CA ASP A 223 -10.37 35.37 4.01
C ASP A 223 -11.25 36.46 4.66
N SER A 224 -11.80 36.19 5.85
CA SER A 224 -11.86 37.12 7.00
C SER A 224 -12.70 36.55 8.17
N PRO A 225 -12.38 36.89 9.43
CA PRO A 225 -12.97 36.26 10.62
C PRO A 225 -14.12 37.09 11.16
N SER A 226 -15.36 36.61 11.09
CA SER A 226 -16.39 37.09 12.00
C SER A 226 -17.59 36.17 12.14
N ALA A 227 -17.92 35.92 13.41
CA ALA A 227 -19.25 35.70 13.95
C ALA A 227 -19.96 34.37 13.60
N PHE A 228 -19.64 33.34 14.38
CA PHE A 228 -20.71 32.51 14.92
C PHE A 228 -20.35 31.99 16.32
N GLU A 229 -20.49 32.86 17.32
CA GLU A 229 -20.61 32.43 18.71
C GLU A 229 -21.91 31.65 18.87
N ARG A 230 -21.80 30.34 19.15
CA ARG A 230 -22.86 29.58 19.84
C ARG A 230 -22.25 28.91 21.06
N HIS A 231 -22.55 29.52 22.20
CA HIS A 231 -22.55 28.97 23.56
C HIS A 231 -21.72 27.70 23.80
N LYS A 232 -20.48 27.89 24.27
CA LYS A 232 -19.84 26.93 25.17
C LYS A 232 -20.66 26.91 26.47
N SER A 233 -21.34 25.80 26.75
CA SER A 233 -21.58 25.40 28.13
C SER A 233 -20.29 24.74 28.66
N GLU A 234 -19.76 25.31 29.74
CA GLU A 234 -18.64 24.77 30.49
C GLU A 234 -19.03 23.47 31.18
N GLY A 235 -18.27 22.39 30.93
CA GLY A 235 -18.45 21.10 31.59
C GLY A 235 -17.62 20.00 30.92
N THR A 236 -16.33 19.95 31.23
CA THR A 236 -15.33 18.92 30.86
C THR A 236 -15.03 18.72 29.36
N SER A 237 -13.89 19.27 28.93
CA SER A 237 -13.21 18.86 27.69
C SER A 237 -12.75 17.40 27.83
N LYS A 238 -13.61 16.44 27.49
CA LYS A 238 -13.17 15.08 27.19
C LYS A 238 -12.46 15.13 25.83
N LYS A 239 -11.20 14.68 25.80
CA LYS A 239 -10.50 14.38 24.54
C LYS A 239 -11.39 13.48 23.70
N SER A 240 -11.59 13.80 22.42
CA SER A 240 -12.28 12.91 21.50
C SER A 240 -11.43 11.64 21.36
N THR A 241 -11.90 10.53 21.93
CA THR A 241 -11.21 9.24 21.82
C THR A 241 -11.24 8.78 20.36
N LYS A 242 -10.09 8.40 19.81
CA LYS A 242 -10.01 7.84 18.46
C LYS A 242 -10.89 6.58 18.39
N GLY A 243 -11.85 6.53 17.47
CA GLY A 243 -12.75 5.38 17.27
C GLY A 243 -14.10 5.43 18.01
N PHE A 244 -14.47 6.56 18.61
CA PHE A 244 -15.79 6.74 19.22
C PHE A 244 -16.47 8.03 18.73
N SER A 245 -17.51 7.89 17.91
CA SER A 245 -18.29 8.98 17.33
C SER A 245 -19.75 9.00 17.82
N PHE A 246 -20.15 8.08 18.70
CA PHE A 246 -21.48 8.06 19.28
C PHE A 246 -21.72 9.29 20.17
N ARG A 247 -22.79 10.03 19.87
CA ARG A 247 -23.27 11.12 20.73
C ARG A 247 -24.78 11.02 20.85
N ASP A 248 -25.24 11.00 22.08
CA ASP A 248 -26.66 11.02 22.42
C ASP A 248 -26.82 11.64 23.80
N ASP A 249 -27.52 12.78 23.89
CA ASP A 249 -27.70 13.52 25.13
C ASP A 249 -28.56 12.75 26.16
N GLN A 250 -29.29 11.70 25.73
CA GLN A 250 -30.12 10.88 26.63
C GLN A 250 -29.30 9.77 27.28
N LEU A 251 -28.27 9.26 26.59
CA LEU A 251 -27.49 8.12 27.07
C LEU A 251 -26.13 8.49 27.67
N MET A 252 -25.51 9.58 27.19
CA MET A 252 -24.18 9.96 27.61
C MET A 252 -24.16 10.53 29.04
N ASN A 253 -22.98 10.59 29.64
CA ASN A 253 -22.74 11.23 30.95
C ASN A 253 -23.61 10.71 32.10
N GLY A 254 -24.05 9.44 32.05
CA GLY A 254 -24.90 8.84 33.08
C GLY A 254 -26.38 9.27 33.03
N GLN A 255 -26.80 9.99 31.99
CA GLN A 255 -28.18 10.43 31.81
C GLN A 255 -29.14 9.27 31.52
N TRP A 256 -28.61 8.12 31.07
CA TRP A 256 -29.37 6.89 30.83
C TRP A 256 -30.16 6.38 32.05
N VAL A 257 -29.80 6.80 33.26
CA VAL A 257 -30.50 6.46 34.52
C VAL A 257 -31.90 7.08 34.56
N GLY A 258 -32.08 8.26 33.95
CA GLY A 258 -33.34 9.00 33.92
C GLY A 258 -34.33 8.52 32.86
N GLU A 259 -33.90 7.66 31.94
CA GLU A 259 -34.73 7.14 30.87
C GLU A 259 -35.75 6.13 31.38
N PRO A 260 -36.96 6.05 30.79
CA PRO A 260 -38.04 5.18 31.25
C PRO A 260 -37.66 3.69 31.23
N ASN A 261 -36.73 3.30 30.36
CA ASN A 261 -36.25 1.91 30.21
C ASN A 261 -34.81 1.74 30.74
N SER A 262 -34.43 2.47 31.79
CA SER A 262 -33.07 2.47 32.34
C SER A 262 -32.54 1.07 32.70
N GLU A 263 -33.38 0.16 33.21
CA GLU A 263 -32.97 -1.23 33.48
C GLU A 263 -32.56 -1.99 32.22
N VAL A 264 -33.27 -1.77 31.11
CA VAL A 264 -32.98 -2.42 29.82
C VAL A 264 -31.71 -1.83 29.22
N ILE A 265 -31.56 -0.50 29.30
CA ILE A 265 -30.36 0.22 28.85
C ILE A 265 -29.13 -0.25 29.62
N HIS A 266 -29.24 -0.37 30.95
CA HIS A 266 -28.19 -0.90 31.80
C HIS A 266 -27.78 -2.30 31.36
N LYS A 267 -28.74 -3.24 31.22
CA LYS A 267 -28.44 -4.61 30.78
C LYS A 267 -27.82 -4.65 29.39
N PHE A 268 -28.26 -3.79 28.47
CA PHE A 268 -27.73 -3.71 27.12
C PHE A 268 -26.24 -3.34 27.12
N PHE A 269 -25.86 -2.24 27.79
CA PHE A 269 -24.47 -1.82 27.86
C PHE A 269 -23.60 -2.72 28.74
N HIS A 270 -24.18 -3.32 29.78
CA HIS A 270 -23.50 -4.35 30.57
C HIS A 270 -23.15 -5.57 29.72
N VAL A 271 -24.07 -6.08 28.90
CA VAL A 271 -23.80 -7.16 27.93
C VAL A 271 -22.75 -6.74 26.91
N LEU A 272 -22.83 -5.51 26.39
CA LEU A 272 -21.86 -4.95 25.45
C LEU A 272 -20.43 -4.95 26.03
N ALA A 273 -20.30 -4.73 27.34
CA ALA A 273 -19.03 -4.67 28.07
C ALA A 273 -18.48 -6.03 28.54
N ILE A 274 -19.24 -7.13 28.45
CA ILE A 274 -18.79 -8.46 28.93
C ILE A 274 -18.84 -9.54 27.85
N CYS A 275 -19.72 -9.41 26.86
CA CYS A 275 -19.96 -10.43 25.83
C CYS A 275 -19.02 -10.23 24.64
N HIS A 276 -17.72 -10.34 24.89
CA HIS A 276 -16.67 -10.20 23.88
C HIS A 276 -15.41 -11.00 24.26
N THR A 277 -14.45 -11.10 23.34
CA THR A 277 -13.15 -11.75 23.56
C THR A 277 -12.01 -10.76 23.79
N ALA A 278 -12.28 -9.45 23.66
CA ALA A 278 -11.29 -8.39 23.86
C ALA A 278 -10.50 -8.48 25.19
N ILE A 279 -9.24 -8.03 25.11
CA ILE A 279 -8.27 -7.98 26.20
C ILE A 279 -7.92 -6.50 26.47
N PRO A 280 -7.99 -6.03 27.72
CA PRO A 280 -7.62 -4.67 28.08
C PRO A 280 -6.10 -4.56 28.23
N VAL A 281 -5.50 -3.60 27.54
CA VAL A 281 -4.08 -3.27 27.57
C VAL A 281 -3.93 -1.84 28.08
N VAL A 282 -3.29 -1.67 29.23
CA VAL A 282 -3.04 -0.34 29.79
C VAL A 282 -1.91 0.33 29.00
N SER A 283 -2.22 1.44 28.35
CA SER A 283 -1.24 2.25 27.63
C SER A 283 -0.33 3.02 28.60
N LYS A 284 0.78 3.56 28.09
CA LYS A 284 1.69 4.43 28.84
C LYS A 284 1.02 5.72 29.36
N SER A 285 -0.12 6.08 28.79
CA SER A 285 -0.94 7.24 29.16
C SER A 285 -1.99 6.96 30.26
N ASP A 286 -1.98 5.77 30.87
CA ASP A 286 -3.01 5.30 31.81
C ASP A 286 -4.42 5.15 31.17
N GLU A 287 -4.48 5.19 29.84
CA GLU A 287 -5.69 4.89 29.07
C GLU A 287 -5.74 3.40 28.71
N ILE A 288 -6.88 2.75 28.92
CA ILE A 288 -7.09 1.34 28.57
C ILE A 288 -7.36 1.23 27.07
N LEU A 289 -6.52 0.52 26.33
CA LEU A 289 -6.76 0.14 24.94
C LEU A 289 -7.31 -1.29 24.90
N TYR A 290 -8.15 -1.60 23.92
CA TYR A 290 -8.74 -2.93 23.77
C TYR A 290 -8.16 -3.62 22.54
N GLU A 291 -7.53 -4.78 22.76
CA GLU A 291 -7.10 -5.67 21.68
C GLU A 291 -8.14 -6.77 21.53
N ALA A 292 -8.72 -6.90 20.33
CA ALA A 292 -9.77 -7.87 20.03
C ALA A 292 -9.46 -8.62 18.73
N GLU A 293 -10.07 -9.80 18.57
CA GLU A 293 -9.96 -10.61 17.35
C GLU A 293 -10.68 -9.95 16.17
N SER A 294 -11.74 -9.17 16.45
CA SER A 294 -12.49 -8.42 15.45
C SER A 294 -12.53 -6.92 15.78
N PRO A 295 -12.51 -6.04 14.77
CA PRO A 295 -12.64 -4.59 14.99
C PRO A 295 -14.02 -4.20 15.52
N ASP A 296 -15.05 -5.00 15.27
CA ASP A 296 -16.41 -4.80 15.79
C ASP A 296 -16.46 -4.91 17.32
N GLU A 297 -15.84 -5.96 17.88
CA GLU A 297 -15.72 -6.13 19.32
C GLU A 297 -14.96 -4.95 19.94
N SER A 298 -13.84 -4.54 19.34
CA SER A 298 -13.09 -3.36 19.80
C SER A 298 -13.97 -2.10 19.86
N ALA A 299 -14.81 -1.88 18.84
CA ALA A 299 -15.73 -0.75 18.81
C ALA A 299 -16.78 -0.82 19.92
N PHE A 300 -17.32 -2.01 20.20
CA PHE A 300 -18.31 -2.22 21.26
C PHE A 300 -17.75 -2.00 22.65
N VAL A 301 -16.58 -2.56 22.97
CA VAL A 301 -15.97 -2.37 24.30
C VAL A 301 -15.55 -0.91 24.51
N THR A 302 -15.06 -0.26 23.46
CA THR A 302 -14.75 1.18 23.49
C THR A 302 -15.99 2.01 23.76
N ALA A 303 -17.12 1.69 23.10
CA ALA A 303 -18.38 2.38 23.33
C ALA A 303 -18.93 2.18 24.74
N ALA A 304 -18.89 0.94 25.25
CA ALA A 304 -19.31 0.62 26.60
C ALA A 304 -18.51 1.43 27.64
N ARG A 305 -17.18 1.52 27.48
CA ARG A 305 -16.31 2.32 28.33
C ARG A 305 -16.70 3.80 28.33
N GLU A 306 -16.94 4.40 27.16
CA GLU A 306 -17.31 5.83 27.07
C GLU A 306 -18.68 6.14 27.70
N LEU A 307 -19.58 5.16 27.70
CA LEU A 307 -20.89 5.23 28.35
C LEU A 307 -20.85 4.89 29.86
N GLY A 308 -19.67 4.58 30.40
CA GLY A 308 -19.45 4.37 31.82
C GLY A 308 -19.47 2.91 32.28
N PHE A 309 -19.44 1.95 31.35
CA PHE A 309 -19.28 0.52 31.60
C PHE A 309 -17.88 0.09 31.18
N GLU A 310 -16.91 0.32 32.06
CA GLU A 310 -15.49 0.20 31.77
C GLU A 310 -14.96 -1.19 32.14
N PHE A 311 -14.75 -2.03 31.13
CA PHE A 311 -14.07 -3.31 31.31
C PHE A 311 -12.56 -3.08 31.42
N TYR A 312 -11.93 -3.55 32.49
CA TYR A 312 -10.53 -3.22 32.79
C TYR A 312 -9.64 -4.43 33.07
N ARG A 313 -10.21 -5.60 33.39
CA ARG A 313 -9.42 -6.81 33.68
C ARG A 313 -10.11 -8.07 33.20
N ARG A 314 -9.34 -8.95 32.57
CA ARG A 314 -9.75 -10.31 32.21
C ARG A 314 -8.80 -11.33 32.82
N THR A 315 -9.36 -12.37 33.41
CA THR A 315 -8.63 -13.58 33.79
C THR A 315 -9.17 -14.76 32.98
N GLN A 316 -8.61 -15.96 33.16
CA GLN A 316 -9.12 -17.16 32.50
C GLN A 316 -10.55 -17.53 32.94
N THR A 317 -10.99 -17.06 34.09
CA THR A 317 -12.26 -17.47 34.72
C THR A 317 -13.19 -16.30 35.09
N SER A 318 -12.71 -15.06 35.02
CA SER A 318 -13.50 -13.88 35.42
C SER A 318 -13.21 -12.67 34.55
N VAL A 319 -14.19 -11.76 34.50
CA VAL A 319 -14.18 -10.49 33.76
C VAL A 319 -14.54 -9.42 34.78
N SER A 320 -13.67 -8.43 34.98
CA SER A 320 -13.90 -7.33 35.90
C SER A 320 -14.32 -6.07 35.15
N LEU A 321 -15.43 -5.50 35.59
CA LEU A 321 -16.11 -4.34 35.02
C LEU A 321 -16.26 -3.25 36.09
N LEU A 322 -15.94 -2.02 35.72
CA LEU A 322 -16.17 -0.84 36.52
C LEU A 322 -17.38 -0.08 35.95
N GLU A 323 -18.49 -0.01 36.68
CA GLU A 323 -19.71 0.68 36.23
C GLU A 323 -20.24 1.67 37.28
N PHE A 324 -20.99 2.68 36.85
CA PHE A 324 -21.64 3.62 37.76
C PHE A 324 -22.94 3.05 38.32
N ASP A 325 -23.02 2.87 39.65
CA ASP A 325 -24.26 2.43 40.30
C ASP A 325 -25.11 3.64 40.71
N PRO A 326 -26.30 3.84 40.11
CA PRO A 326 -27.17 4.98 40.41
C PRO A 326 -27.71 4.97 41.85
N LYS A 327 -27.73 3.81 42.53
CA LYS A 327 -28.21 3.71 43.92
C LYS A 327 -27.16 4.20 44.92
N ILE A 328 -25.88 4.01 44.60
CA ILE A 328 -24.75 4.34 45.47
C ILE A 328 -24.15 5.70 45.09
N GLY A 329 -24.37 6.15 43.85
CA GLY A 329 -23.82 7.39 43.30
C GLY A 329 -22.31 7.34 43.10
N ARG A 330 -21.73 6.14 42.95
CA ARG A 330 -20.29 5.90 42.83
C ARG A 330 -20.03 4.81 41.78
N LYS A 331 -18.83 4.80 41.20
CA LYS A 331 -18.37 3.66 40.39
C LYS A 331 -18.14 2.45 41.31
N VAL A 332 -18.68 1.30 40.90
CA VAL A 332 -18.60 0.02 41.62
C VAL A 332 -17.87 -0.97 40.72
N ASP A 333 -16.95 -1.71 41.34
CA ASP A 333 -16.26 -2.83 40.71
C ASP A 333 -17.13 -4.09 40.78
N ARG A 334 -17.40 -4.69 39.62
CA ARG A 334 -18.13 -5.95 39.47
C ARG A 334 -17.19 -6.98 38.83
N CYS A 335 -16.99 -8.10 39.51
CA CYS A 335 -16.12 -9.20 39.08
C CYS A 335 -16.91 -10.48 38.80
#